data_AF-A0A525WIN3-F1
#
_entry.id   AF-A0A525WIN3-F1
#
_cell.length_a   1.000
_cell.length_b   1.000
_cell.length_c   1.000
_cell.angle_alpha   90.00
_cell.angle_beta   90.00
_cell.angle_gamma   90.00
#
_symmetry.space_group_name_H-M   'P 1'
#
loop_
_entity.id
_entity.type
_entity.pdbx_description
1 polymer ?
#
loop_
_entity_poly.entity_id
_entity_poly.type
_entity_poly.pdbx_seq_one_letter_code
_entity_poly.pdbx_strand_id
1 'polypeptide(L)'
;MTFRFSKHVREELEKRKISQPLLEQALQSPQQKMPESDNSTCYQSQVEIGGKRYLLRVMVNETVTPHVVVTVYRTSKISKYWREP
;
A
#
# COMPACT_ATOMS: atom_id res chain seq x y z
N MET A 1 -3.30 -3.20 14.05
CA MET A 1 -4.45 -2.46 13.47
C MET A 1 -5.29 -3.44 12.67
N THR A 2 -6.61 -3.41 12.85
CA THR A 2 -7.54 -4.24 12.07
C THR A 2 -7.90 -3.50 10.79
N PHE A 3 -7.47 -4.02 9.64
CA PHE A 3 -7.84 -3.49 8.33
C PHE A 3 -8.86 -4.39 7.66
N ARG A 4 -9.82 -3.79 6.95
CA ARG A 4 -10.78 -4.52 6.13
C ARG A 4 -10.31 -4.54 4.68
N PHE A 5 -10.20 -5.74 4.13
CA PHE A 5 -9.86 -5.98 2.73
C PHE A 5 -11.10 -6.39 1.95
N SER A 6 -11.37 -5.70 0.84
CA SER A 6 -12.44 -6.10 -0.09
C SER A 6 -11.97 -7.20 -1.04
N LYS A 7 -12.91 -7.84 -1.75
CA LYS A 7 -12.59 -8.79 -2.83
C LYS A 7 -11.67 -8.15 -3.87
N HIS A 8 -11.92 -6.90 -4.22
CA HIS A 8 -11.11 -6.13 -5.16
C HIS A 8 -9.63 -6.04 -4.75
N VAL A 9 -9.35 -5.82 -3.46
CA VAL A 9 -7.96 -5.77 -2.95
C VAL A 9 -7.26 -7.11 -3.10
N ARG A 10 -7.96 -8.22 -2.82
CA ARG A 10 -7.41 -9.57 -3.00
C ARG A 10 -7.08 -9.84 -4.46
N GLU A 11 -7.98 -9.46 -5.37
CA GLU A 11 -7.74 -9.58 -6.81
C GLU A 11 -6.53 -8.72 -7.27
N GLU A 12 -6.37 -7.50 -6.76
CA GLU A 12 -5.19 -6.68 -7.08
C GLU A 12 -3.88 -7.29 -6.54
N LEU A 13 -3.90 -7.89 -5.35
CA LEU A 13 -2.73 -8.61 -4.81
C LEU A 13 -2.29 -9.73 -5.76
N GLU A 14 -3.23 -10.56 -6.19
CA GLU A 14 -2.97 -11.67 -7.11
C GLU A 14 -2.49 -11.16 -8.48
N LYS A 15 -3.23 -10.22 -9.09
CA LYS A 15 -2.90 -9.64 -10.41
C LYS A 15 -1.51 -8.99 -10.43
N ARG A 16 -1.10 -8.36 -9.32
CA ARG A 16 0.16 -7.62 -9.22
C ARG A 16 1.31 -8.46 -8.65
N LYS A 17 1.05 -9.71 -8.24
CA LYS A 17 2.01 -10.58 -7.54
C LYS A 17 2.55 -9.92 -6.26
N ILE A 18 1.66 -9.32 -5.49
CA ILE A 18 1.97 -8.73 -4.19
C ILE A 18 1.50 -9.74 -3.15
N SER A 19 2.43 -10.23 -2.33
CA SER A 19 2.10 -11.17 -1.27
C SER A 19 1.42 -10.47 -0.10
N GLN A 20 0.49 -11.15 0.55
CA GLN A 20 -0.23 -10.61 1.71
C GLN A 20 0.71 -10.13 2.84
N PRO A 21 1.82 -10.82 3.18
CA PRO A 21 2.76 -10.34 4.19
C PRO A 21 3.39 -8.97 3.85
N LEU A 22 3.65 -8.69 2.56
CA LEU A 22 4.19 -7.38 2.16
C LEU A 22 3.17 -6.26 2.35
N LEU A 23 1.89 -6.54 2.05
CA LEU A 23 0.80 -5.61 2.32
C LEU A 23 0.68 -5.33 3.82
N GLU A 24 0.68 -6.38 4.64
CA GLU A 24 0.58 -6.24 6.09
C GLU A 24 1.75 -5.47 6.69
N GLN A 25 2.98 -5.74 6.24
CA GLN A 25 4.17 -5.00 6.65
C GLN A 25 4.05 -3.50 6.32
N ALA A 26 3.64 -3.17 5.09
CA ALA A 26 3.47 -1.78 4.66
C ALA A 26 2.34 -1.05 5.42
N LEU A 27 1.32 -1.77 5.89
CA LEU A 27 0.25 -1.22 6.72
C LEU A 27 0.66 -1.06 8.19
N GLN A 28 1.43 -1.99 8.73
CA GLN A 28 1.88 -1.98 10.13
C GLN A 28 3.00 -0.98 10.39
N SER A 29 3.98 -0.90 9.47
CA SER A 29 5.15 -0.03 9.58
C SER A 29 5.47 0.61 8.23
N PRO A 30 4.60 1.52 7.73
CA PRO A 30 4.87 2.24 6.50
C PRO A 30 6.15 3.06 6.61
N GLN A 31 7.01 3.00 5.60
CA GLN A 31 8.16 3.91 5.54
C GLN A 31 7.73 5.36 5.32
N GLN A 32 6.64 5.58 4.58
CA GLN A 32 6.01 6.90 4.46
C GLN A 32 4.50 6.76 4.49
N LYS A 33 3.85 7.70 5.18
CA LYS A 33 2.41 7.85 5.22
C LYS A 33 2.07 9.24 4.68
N MET A 34 1.29 9.29 3.61
CA MET A 34 1.06 10.52 2.86
C MET A 34 -0.43 10.72 2.56
N PRO A 35 -1.00 11.92 2.77
CA PRO A 35 -2.35 12.21 2.33
C PRO A 35 -2.40 12.17 0.78
N GLU A 36 -3.24 11.31 0.22
CA GLU A 36 -3.45 11.22 -1.24
C GLU A 36 -4.74 11.94 -1.66
N SER A 37 -5.76 11.95 -0.81
CA SER A 37 -7.02 12.71 -0.98
C SER A 37 -7.68 12.97 0.38
N ASP A 38 -8.75 13.77 0.44
CA ASP A 38 -9.48 14.09 1.68
C ASP A 38 -9.87 12.87 2.53
N ASN A 39 -10.10 11.72 1.89
CA ASN A 39 -10.57 10.50 2.55
C ASN A 39 -9.60 9.32 2.45
N SER A 40 -8.40 9.53 1.89
CA SER A 40 -7.46 8.44 1.67
C SER A 40 -6.02 8.83 1.98
N THR A 41 -5.38 7.94 2.71
CA THR A 41 -3.96 8.02 3.04
C THR A 41 -3.21 6.92 2.30
N CYS A 42 -2.17 7.31 1.58
CA CYS A 42 -1.23 6.39 0.96
C CYS A 42 -0.19 5.95 2.00
N TYR A 43 -0.21 4.67 2.31
CA TYR A 43 0.84 3.97 3.05
C TYR A 43 1.79 3.41 2.00
N GLN A 44 3.03 3.90 1.97
CA GLN A 44 4.01 3.46 0.98
C GLN A 44 5.30 2.95 1.63
N SER A 45 5.84 1.89 1.04
CA SER A 45 7.09 1.26 1.47
C SER A 45 7.83 0.69 0.26
N GLN A 46 9.15 0.80 0.26
CA GLN A 46 10.03 0.13 -0.68
C GLN A 46 10.09 -1.35 -0.30
N VAL A 47 9.84 -2.22 -1.26
CA VAL A 47 9.84 -3.68 -1.10
C VAL A 47 10.64 -4.33 -2.22
N GLU A 48 11.23 -5.48 -1.94
CA GLU A 48 11.88 -6.29 -2.96
C GLU A 48 10.95 -7.41 -3.41
N ILE A 49 10.69 -7.49 -4.72
CA ILE A 49 9.84 -8.52 -5.32
C ILE A 49 10.59 -9.11 -6.50
N GLY A 50 11.03 -10.36 -6.38
CA GLY A 50 11.79 -11.05 -7.43
C GLY A 50 13.14 -10.40 -7.73
N GLY A 51 13.88 -9.98 -6.69
CA GLY A 51 15.21 -9.38 -6.83
C GLY A 51 15.23 -7.94 -7.35
N LYS A 52 14.08 -7.29 -7.48
CA LYS A 52 13.96 -5.89 -7.89
C LYS A 52 13.20 -5.08 -6.86
N ARG A 53 13.69 -3.87 -6.58
CA ARG A 53 13.02 -2.90 -5.70
C ARG A 53 11.82 -2.27 -6.40
N TYR A 54 10.71 -2.20 -5.67
CA TYR A 54 9.48 -1.53 -6.05
C TYR A 54 9.01 -0.65 -4.90
N LEU A 55 8.23 0.39 -5.22
CA LEU A 55 7.42 1.09 -4.23
C LEU A 55 6.06 0.41 -4.18
N LEU A 56 5.74 -0.20 -3.04
CA LEU A 56 4.41 -0.67 -2.70
C LEU A 56 3.60 0.53 -2.19
N ARG A 57 2.44 0.78 -2.80
CA ARG A 57 1.51 1.84 -2.41
C ARG A 57 0.18 1.20 -2.02
N VAL A 58 -0.28 1.52 -0.81
CA VAL A 58 -1.52 1.00 -0.23
C VAL A 58 -2.41 2.18 0.13
N MET A 59 -3.54 2.31 -0.55
CA MET A 59 -4.50 3.37 -0.25
C MET A 59 -5.45 2.90 0.83
N VAL A 60 -5.47 3.62 1.94
CA VAL A 60 -6.29 3.31 3.09
C VAL A 60 -7.29 4.44 3.29
N ASN A 61 -8.57 4.09 3.35
CA ASN A 61 -9.59 4.97 3.87
C ASN A 61 -9.58 4.87 5.40
N GLU A 62 -9.07 5.91 6.04
CA GLU A 62 -9.00 6.05 7.50
C GLU A 62 -10.23 6.74 8.12
N THR A 63 -11.19 7.18 7.30
CA THR A 63 -12.41 7.85 7.81
C THR A 63 -13.46 6.88 8.34
N VAL A 64 -13.25 5.57 8.14
CA VAL A 64 -14.15 4.49 8.57
C VAL A 64 -13.46 3.55 9.53
N THR A 65 -14.20 3.00 10.50
CA THR A 65 -13.69 1.99 11.46
C THR A 65 -14.40 0.65 11.25
N PRO A 66 -13.69 -0.46 10.98
CA PRO A 66 -12.23 -0.55 10.79
C PRO A 66 -11.76 0.15 9.50
N HIS A 67 -10.50 0.62 9.50
CA HIS A 67 -9.89 1.22 8.31
C HIS A 67 -10.00 0.28 7.10
N VAL A 68 -10.32 0.83 5.93
CA VAL A 68 -10.56 0.03 4.72
C VAL A 68 -9.42 0.22 3.75
N VAL A 69 -8.81 -0.87 3.28
CA VAL A 69 -7.89 -0.79 2.14
C VAL A 69 -8.73 -0.68 0.87
N VAL A 70 -8.52 0.41 0.14
CA VAL A 70 -9.25 0.73 -1.09
C VAL A 70 -8.58 0.08 -2.29
N THR A 71 -7.26 0.23 -2.40
CA THR A 71 -6.46 -0.33 -3.49
C THR A 71 -5.02 -0.56 -3.07
N VAL A 72 -4.34 -1.48 -3.77
CA VAL A 72 -2.94 -1.81 -3.57
C VAL A 72 -2.29 -2.01 -4.93
N TYR A 73 -1.13 -1.40 -5.14
CA TYR A 73 -0.34 -1.65 -6.33
C TYR A 73 1.14 -1.40 -6.05
N ARG A 74 1.99 -1.89 -6.95
CA ARG A 74 3.43 -1.66 -6.92
C ARG A 74 3.88 -0.90 -8.17
N THR A 75 4.88 -0.06 -8.02
CA THR A 75 5.49 0.69 -9.14
C THR A 75 7.00 0.72 -9.03
N SER A 76 7.69 0.66 -10.16
CA SER A 76 9.14 0.85 -10.22
C SER A 76 9.54 2.33 -10.25
N LYS A 77 8.58 3.25 -10.38
CA LYS A 77 8.81 4.71 -10.41
C LYS A 77 9.01 5.28 -9.00
N ILE A 78 9.95 4.73 -8.23
CA ILE A 78 10.20 5.12 -6.84
C ILE A 78 10.47 6.63 -6.76
N SER A 79 11.39 7.17 -7.56
CA SER A 79 11.76 8.59 -7.56
C SER A 79 10.62 9.57 -7.87
N LYS A 80 9.54 9.12 -8.52
CA LYS A 80 8.37 9.98 -8.79
C LYS A 80 7.51 10.18 -7.52
N TYR A 81 7.48 9.17 -6.68
CA TYR A 81 6.49 9.02 -5.61
C TYR A 81 7.09 9.03 -4.22
N TRP A 82 8.37 8.71 -4.11
CA TRP A 82 9.14 8.84 -2.89
C TRP A 82 9.37 10.31 -2.61
N ARG A 83 9.05 10.74 -1.38
CA ARG A 83 9.43 12.08 -0.93
C ARG A 83 10.64 11.94 -0.04
N GLU A 84 11.72 12.61 -0.39
CA GLU A 84 12.85 12.74 0.52
C GLU A 84 12.38 13.51 1.77
N PRO A 85 12.83 13.12 2.97
CA PRO A 85 12.54 13.86 4.20
C PRO A 85 13.13 15.27 4.17
#